data_AF-M1GLC7-F1
#
_entry.id   AF-M1GLC7-F1
#
_cell.length_a   1.000
_cell.length_b   1.000
_cell.length_c   1.000
_cell.angle_alpha   90.00
_cell.angle_beta   90.00
_cell.angle_gamma   90.00
#
_symmetry.space_group_name_H-M   'P 1'
#
loop_
_entity.id
_entity.type
_entity.pdbx_description
1 polymer ?
#
loop_
_entity_poly.entity_id
_entity_poly.type
_entity_poly.pdbx_seq_one_letter_code
_entity_poly.pdbx_strand_id
1 'polypeptide(L)'
;MIKKPIITINYNISRIGVKEQLQDQFTRLFEDKIPYYKIPENRTKDGKVMSLSPVELWELSSVVYTTFKNLPAYKDLINYLDSINNIMNELNRPLTWITPKGIKIYANYRTYESLTTQAKFFEHSKPVTISIPTNKLNKRKNKIAFMPNLIH
;
A
#
# COMPACT_ATOMS: atom_id res chain seq x y z
N MET A 1 1.53 16.94 9.19
CA MET A 1 0.31 16.18 8.84
C MET A 1 0.51 15.34 7.57
N ILE A 2 0.80 15.97 6.44
CA ILE A 2 0.84 15.30 5.11
C ILE A 2 2.12 14.50 4.79
N LYS A 3 3.20 14.65 5.57
CA LYS A 3 4.51 14.02 5.30
C LYS A 3 4.42 12.49 5.14
N LYS A 4 3.82 11.79 6.12
CA LYS A 4 3.67 10.32 6.10
C LYS A 4 2.81 9.85 4.91
N PRO A 5 1.63 10.44 4.66
CA PRO A 5 0.86 10.18 3.44
C PRO A 5 1.67 10.32 2.15
N ILE A 6 2.36 11.44 1.96
CA ILE A 6 3.13 11.71 0.73
C ILE A 6 4.21 10.65 0.51
N ILE A 7 4.98 10.32 1.55
CA ILE A 7 6.04 9.31 1.46
C ILE A 7 5.46 7.95 1.07
N THR A 8 4.31 7.57 1.66
CA THR A 8 3.73 6.24 1.45
C THR A 8 2.95 6.08 0.14
N ILE A 9 2.63 7.18 -0.56
CA ILE A 9 2.11 7.11 -1.94
C ILE A 9 3.15 6.50 -2.90
N ASN A 10 4.45 6.72 -2.64
CA ASN A 10 5.52 6.04 -3.39
C ASN A 10 5.53 4.52 -3.14
N TYR A 11 4.98 4.09 -2.00
CA TYR A 11 4.83 2.68 -1.65
C TYR A 11 3.49 2.07 -2.11
N ASN A 12 2.87 2.67 -3.14
CA ASN A 12 1.60 2.22 -3.71
C ASN A 12 0.43 2.17 -2.71
N ILE A 13 0.44 3.03 -1.68
CA ILE A 13 -0.72 3.15 -0.79
C ILE A 13 -1.92 3.70 -1.56
N SER A 14 -3.11 3.23 -1.21
CA SER A 14 -4.36 3.73 -1.78
C SER A 14 -4.77 5.05 -1.10
N ARG A 15 -5.74 5.74 -1.71
CA ARG A 15 -6.42 6.89 -1.07
C ARG A 15 -7.00 6.52 0.30
N ILE A 16 -7.52 5.31 0.47
CA ILE A 16 -8.04 4.82 1.75
C ILE A 16 -6.91 4.75 2.78
N GLY A 17 -5.74 4.22 2.41
CA GLY A 17 -4.60 4.21 3.31
C GLY A 17 -4.05 5.61 3.63
N VAL A 18 -4.14 6.57 2.70
CA VAL A 18 -3.89 8.00 3.03
C VAL A 18 -4.87 8.51 4.09
N LYS A 19 -6.15 8.21 3.95
CA LYS A 19 -7.19 8.58 4.94
C LYS A 19 -6.87 7.98 6.31
N GLU A 20 -6.52 6.69 6.37
CA GLU A 20 -6.14 6.00 7.61
C GLU A 20 -4.93 6.66 8.27
N GLN A 21 -3.90 7.00 7.50
CA GLN A 21 -2.72 7.69 8.04
C GLN A 21 -2.97 9.11 8.52
N LEU A 22 -3.93 9.82 7.92
CA LEU A 22 -4.39 11.12 8.42
C LEU A 22 -5.18 10.92 9.72
N GLN A 23 -6.09 9.94 9.72
CA GLN A 23 -6.90 9.57 10.89
C GLN A 23 -6.03 9.20 12.10
N ASP A 24 -4.95 8.44 11.91
CA ASP A 24 -3.99 8.07 12.98
C ASP A 24 -3.37 9.28 13.68
N GLN A 25 -3.40 10.45 13.05
CA GLN A 25 -2.81 11.68 13.57
C GLN A 25 -3.85 12.60 14.24
N PHE A 26 -5.12 12.20 14.24
CA PHE A 26 -6.24 12.97 14.78
C PHE A 26 -6.87 12.25 15.98
N THR A 27 -7.48 13.01 16.87
CA THR A 27 -8.24 12.44 17.98
C THR A 27 -9.67 12.17 17.52
N ARG A 28 -10.10 10.92 17.59
CA ARG A 28 -11.47 10.54 17.27
C ARG A 28 -12.40 10.89 18.42
N LEU A 29 -13.44 11.67 18.12
CA LEU A 29 -14.50 12.07 19.04
C LEU A 29 -15.85 11.57 18.50
N PHE A 30 -16.86 11.54 19.36
CA PHE A 30 -18.22 11.19 18.99
C PHE A 30 -19.19 12.24 19.52
N GLU A 31 -20.06 12.72 18.65
CA GLU A 31 -21.17 13.61 18.97
C GLU A 31 -22.42 12.96 18.36
N ASP A 32 -23.42 12.65 19.18
CA ASP A 32 -24.64 11.94 18.77
C ASP A 32 -24.39 10.66 17.94
N LYS A 33 -23.37 9.88 18.35
CA LYS A 33 -22.89 8.65 17.66
C LYS A 33 -22.23 8.88 16.29
N ILE A 34 -22.11 10.13 15.85
CA ILE A 34 -21.41 10.52 14.63
C ILE A 34 -19.93 10.76 14.97
N PRO A 35 -18.98 10.09 14.29
CA PRO A 35 -17.57 10.28 14.57
C PRO A 35 -17.04 11.57 13.95
N TYR A 36 -16.26 12.32 14.72
CA TYR A 36 -15.49 13.49 14.28
C TYR A 36 -14.01 13.30 14.58
N TYR A 37 -13.15 13.98 13.85
CA TYR A 37 -11.70 13.87 13.95
C TYR A 37 -11.10 15.23 14.31
N LYS A 38 -10.80 15.42 15.60
CA LYS A 38 -10.16 16.64 16.11
C LYS A 38 -8.70 16.70 15.63
N ILE A 39 -8.35 17.79 14.95
CA ILE A 39 -6.99 18.08 14.51
C ILE A 39 -6.21 18.67 15.69
N PRO A 40 -4.96 18.22 15.95
CA PRO A 40 -4.10 18.86 16.94
C PRO A 40 -3.92 20.35 16.67
N GLU A 41 -4.08 21.19 17.70
CA GLU A 41 -4.04 22.66 17.59
C GLU A 41 -2.72 23.16 16.98
N ASN A 42 -1.60 22.50 17.28
CA ASN A 42 -0.29 22.82 16.68
C ASN A 42 -0.19 22.55 15.16
N ARG A 43 -1.28 22.08 14.53
CA ARG A 43 -1.36 21.81 13.09
C ARG A 43 -2.44 22.63 12.38
N THR A 44 -3.14 23.51 13.09
CA THR A 44 -4.11 24.43 12.50
C THR A 44 -3.47 25.80 12.30
N LYS A 45 -3.91 26.51 11.25
CA LYS A 45 -3.56 27.91 11.03
C LYS A 45 -4.24 28.69 12.19
N ASP A 46 -3.43 29.27 13.07
CA ASP A 46 -3.86 30.02 14.28
C ASP A 46 -4.08 29.21 15.58
N GLY A 47 -3.75 27.91 15.62
CA GLY A 47 -3.95 27.12 16.86
C GLY A 47 -5.42 26.88 17.22
N LYS A 48 -6.35 27.22 16.33
CA LYS A 48 -7.79 27.03 16.55
C LYS A 48 -8.13 25.54 16.61
N VAL A 49 -9.07 25.21 17.48
CA VAL A 49 -9.69 23.88 17.52
C VAL A 49 -10.46 23.67 16.23
N MET A 50 -10.09 22.64 15.48
CA MET A 50 -10.77 22.24 14.24
C MET A 50 -11.04 20.75 14.29
N SER A 51 -12.21 20.36 13.81
CA SER A 51 -12.62 18.96 13.67
C SER A 51 -13.08 18.72 12.24
N LEU A 52 -12.86 17.50 11.76
CA LEU A 52 -13.35 17.04 10.47
C LEU A 52 -14.41 15.96 10.68
N SER A 53 -15.52 16.04 9.96
CA SER A 53 -16.43 14.94 9.73
C SER A 53 -15.77 13.84 8.87
N PRO A 54 -16.37 12.64 8.76
CA PRO A 54 -15.84 11.58 7.91
C PRO A 54 -15.79 11.97 6.43
N VAL A 55 -16.73 12.82 5.98
CA VAL A 55 -16.80 13.32 4.60
C VAL A 55 -15.65 14.29 4.34
N GLU A 56 -15.44 15.28 5.22
CA GLU A 56 -14.34 16.25 5.07
C GLU A 56 -12.97 15.56 5.16
N LEU A 57 -12.82 14.55 6.03
CA LEU A 57 -11.60 13.75 6.09
C LEU A 57 -11.33 13.00 4.78
N TRP A 58 -12.38 12.47 4.15
CA TRP A 58 -12.29 11.83 2.86
C TRP A 58 -11.89 12.81 1.74
N GLU A 59 -12.49 13.99 1.73
CA GLU A 59 -12.15 15.07 0.79
C GLU A 59 -10.69 15.50 0.93
N LEU A 60 -10.24 15.73 2.17
CA LEU A 60 -8.84 16.03 2.47
C LEU A 60 -7.90 14.92 1.97
N SER A 61 -8.24 13.65 2.26
CA SER A 61 -7.44 12.52 1.77
C SER A 61 -7.41 12.44 0.23
N SER A 62 -8.52 12.82 -0.42
CA SER A 62 -8.64 12.85 -1.88
C SER A 62 -7.73 13.91 -2.46
N VAL A 63 -7.76 15.14 -1.91
CA VAL A 63 -6.88 16.24 -2.34
C VAL A 63 -5.42 15.84 -2.19
N VAL A 64 -5.00 15.35 -1.02
CA VAL A 64 -3.61 14.94 -0.79
C VAL A 64 -3.17 13.86 -1.79
N TYR A 65 -3.99 12.85 -2.01
CA TYR A 65 -3.68 11.74 -2.91
C TYR A 65 -3.62 12.17 -4.37
N THR A 66 -4.63 12.91 -4.86
CA THR A 66 -4.71 13.32 -6.27
C THR A 66 -3.66 14.37 -6.61
N THR A 67 -3.40 15.35 -5.74
CA THR A 67 -2.35 16.35 -5.98
C THR A 67 -0.99 15.69 -6.18
N PHE A 68 -0.64 14.70 -5.36
CA PHE A 68 0.63 14.00 -5.53
C PHE A 68 0.65 13.10 -6.77
N LYS A 69 -0.41 12.31 -7.00
CA LYS A 69 -0.52 11.41 -8.16
C LYS A 69 -0.54 12.15 -9.50
N ASN A 70 -0.99 13.41 -9.52
CA ASN A 70 -1.07 14.24 -10.71
C ASN A 70 0.22 15.01 -11.01
N LEU A 71 1.28 14.88 -10.20
CA LEU A 71 2.59 15.43 -10.56
C LEU A 71 3.07 14.79 -11.87
N PRO A 72 3.38 15.56 -12.94
CA PRO A 72 3.68 15.02 -14.26
C PRO A 72 4.79 13.96 -14.24
N ALA A 73 5.93 14.27 -13.62
CA ALA A 73 7.06 13.35 -13.51
C ALA A 73 6.72 12.04 -12.77
N TYR A 74 5.86 12.12 -11.74
CA TYR A 74 5.42 10.94 -11.02
C TYR A 74 4.50 10.07 -11.90
N LYS A 75 3.56 10.69 -12.60
CA LYS A 75 2.63 10.02 -13.50
C LYS A 75 3.38 9.29 -14.63
N ASP A 76 4.35 9.96 -15.26
CA ASP A 76 5.14 9.38 -16.34
C ASP A 76 5.97 8.19 -15.85
N LEU A 77 6.62 8.32 -14.69
CA LEU A 77 7.38 7.24 -14.08
C LEU A 77 6.49 6.03 -13.76
N ILE A 78 5.34 6.23 -13.10
CA ILE A 78 4.43 5.13 -12.77
C ILE A 78 3.90 4.44 -14.03
N ASN A 79 3.53 5.21 -15.06
CA ASN A 79 3.06 4.64 -16.32
C ASN A 79 4.14 3.78 -16.99
N TYR A 80 5.39 4.25 -17.00
CA TYR A 80 6.52 3.49 -17.53
C TYR A 80 6.74 2.18 -16.75
N LEU A 81 6.78 2.25 -15.42
CA LEU A 81 6.99 1.07 -14.57
C LEU A 81 5.82 0.07 -14.67
N ASP A 82 4.59 0.56 -14.77
CA ASP A 82 3.40 -0.27 -14.96
C ASP A 82 3.46 -1.00 -16.32
N SER A 83 3.87 -0.33 -17.39
CA SER A 83 4.04 -0.95 -18.71
C SER A 83 5.08 -2.07 -18.69
N ILE A 84 6.25 -1.85 -18.06
CA ILE A 84 7.26 -2.89 -17.90
C ILE A 84 6.69 -4.08 -17.12
N ASN A 85 6.06 -3.80 -15.97
CA ASN A 85 5.49 -4.85 -15.14
C ASN A 85 4.39 -5.63 -15.86
N ASN A 86 3.57 -4.98 -16.70
CA ASN A 86 2.55 -5.65 -17.51
C ASN A 86 3.18 -6.62 -18.51
N ILE A 87 4.17 -6.17 -19.30
CA ILE A 87 4.89 -7.01 -20.27
C ILE A 87 5.52 -8.22 -19.55
N MET A 88 6.21 -7.99 -18.43
CA MET A 88 6.88 -9.06 -17.69
C MET A 88 5.88 -10.07 -17.10
N ASN A 89 4.72 -9.60 -16.61
CA ASN A 89 3.66 -10.47 -16.10
C ASN A 89 2.96 -11.27 -17.21
N GLU A 90 2.84 -10.73 -18.42
CA GLU A 90 2.33 -11.44 -19.60
C GLU A 90 3.29 -12.55 -20.04
N LEU A 91 4.58 -12.27 -20.02
CA LEU A 91 5.63 -13.25 -20.30
C LEU A 91 5.84 -14.27 -19.14
N ASN A 92 5.12 -14.11 -18.02
CA ASN A 92 5.33 -14.84 -16.77
C ASN A 92 6.81 -14.85 -16.33
N ARG A 93 7.50 -13.70 -16.49
CA ARG A 93 8.90 -13.49 -16.12
C ARG A 93 9.01 -12.56 -14.91
N PRO A 94 9.90 -12.86 -13.94
CA PRO A 94 10.11 -11.99 -12.80
C PRO A 94 10.77 -10.68 -13.23
N LEU A 95 10.50 -9.60 -12.49
CA LEU A 95 11.18 -8.33 -12.72
C LEU A 95 12.62 -8.42 -12.23
N THR A 96 13.56 -8.00 -13.07
CA THR A 96 14.99 -7.99 -12.75
C THR A 96 15.61 -6.67 -13.15
N TRP A 97 16.43 -6.09 -12.28
CA TRP A 97 17.19 -4.88 -12.59
C TRP A 97 18.57 -4.91 -11.94
N ILE A 98 19.43 -3.98 -12.34
CA ILE A 98 20.76 -3.81 -11.79
C ILE A 98 20.83 -2.41 -11.17
N THR A 99 21.28 -2.31 -9.93
CA THR A 99 21.45 -1.02 -9.26
C THR A 99 22.63 -0.24 -9.86
N PRO A 100 22.74 1.08 -9.62
CA PRO A 100 23.90 1.87 -10.09
C PRO A 100 25.25 1.33 -9.62
N LYS A 101 25.28 0.57 -8.51
CA LYS A 101 26.49 -0.09 -7.98
C LYS A 101 26.71 -1.50 -8.55
N GLY A 102 25.92 -1.94 -9.52
CA GLY A 102 26.05 -3.24 -10.17
C GLY A 102 25.34 -4.40 -9.46
N ILE A 103 24.57 -4.16 -8.39
CA ILE A 103 23.88 -5.25 -7.68
C ILE A 103 22.65 -5.68 -8.49
N LYS A 104 22.55 -6.96 -8.79
CA LYS A 104 21.41 -7.52 -9.52
C LYS A 104 20.28 -7.92 -8.56
N ILE A 105 19.10 -7.34 -8.75
CA ILE A 105 17.90 -7.62 -7.96
C ILE A 105 16.91 -8.46 -8.77
N TYR A 106 16.27 -9.42 -8.10
CA TYR A 106 15.29 -10.33 -8.67
C TYR A 106 13.98 -10.29 -7.84
N ALA A 107 12.94 -9.65 -8.39
CA ALA A 107 11.61 -9.63 -7.78
C ALA A 107 10.76 -10.77 -8.37
N ASN A 108 10.78 -11.93 -7.69
CA ASN A 108 10.08 -13.14 -8.10
C ASN A 108 8.94 -13.48 -7.12
N TYR A 109 7.86 -12.69 -7.14
CA TYR A 109 6.68 -12.99 -6.32
C TYR A 109 5.84 -14.07 -7.02
N ARG A 110 5.77 -15.27 -6.40
CA ARG A 110 4.98 -16.41 -6.90
C ARG A 110 3.65 -16.55 -6.17
N THR A 111 2.68 -17.18 -6.82
CA THR A 111 1.49 -17.65 -6.12
C THR A 111 1.81 -18.93 -5.36
N TYR A 112 1.04 -19.20 -4.32
CA TYR A 112 1.19 -20.39 -3.49
C TYR A 112 -0.13 -21.14 -3.44
N GLU A 113 -0.06 -22.46 -3.38
CA GLU A 113 -1.19 -23.34 -3.11
C GLU A 113 -1.08 -23.86 -1.68
N SER A 114 -2.20 -23.90 -0.97
CA SER A 114 -2.26 -24.35 0.41
C SER A 114 -2.57 -25.84 0.45
N LEU A 115 -1.70 -26.64 1.05
CA LEU A 115 -1.98 -28.01 1.43
C LEU A 115 -2.26 -28.08 2.92
N THR A 116 -3.46 -28.54 3.27
CA THR A 116 -3.83 -28.79 4.67
C THR A 116 -3.78 -30.28 4.92
N THR A 117 -2.98 -30.70 5.90
CA THR A 117 -2.87 -32.09 6.33
C THR A 117 -3.28 -32.23 7.80
N GLN A 118 -3.95 -33.32 8.13
CA GLN A 118 -4.27 -33.68 9.51
C GLN A 118 -3.64 -35.04 9.79
N ALA A 119 -2.91 -35.14 10.90
CA ALA A 119 -2.27 -36.39 11.28
C ALA A 119 -3.36 -37.39 11.73
N LYS A 120 -3.57 -38.45 10.94
CA LYS A 120 -4.55 -39.51 11.27
C LYS A 120 -4.26 -40.24 12.58
N PHE A 121 -3.06 -40.10 13.15
CA PHE A 121 -2.63 -40.79 14.37
C PHE A 121 -3.19 -40.20 15.66
N PHE A 122 -3.76 -38.98 15.64
CA PHE A 122 -4.37 -38.36 16.81
C PHE A 122 -5.74 -37.81 16.43
N GLU A 123 -6.81 -38.38 17.01
CA GLU A 123 -8.23 -38.03 16.76
C GLU A 123 -8.56 -36.54 16.98
N HIS A 124 -7.68 -35.80 17.66
CA HIS A 124 -7.84 -34.37 17.94
C HIS A 124 -6.68 -33.49 17.45
N SER A 125 -5.86 -33.98 16.51
CA SER A 125 -4.79 -33.14 15.96
C SER A 125 -5.36 -31.96 15.18
N LYS A 126 -4.84 -30.75 15.47
CA LYS A 126 -5.16 -29.56 14.69
C LYS A 126 -4.56 -29.72 13.28
N PRO A 127 -5.31 -29.38 12.23
CA PRO A 127 -4.77 -29.43 10.87
C PRO A 127 -3.60 -28.46 10.71
N VAL A 128 -2.58 -28.87 9.98
CA VAL A 128 -1.42 -28.05 9.61
C VAL A 128 -1.57 -27.65 8.14
N THR A 129 -1.48 -26.36 7.86
CA THR A 129 -1.50 -25.83 6.50
C THR A 129 -0.10 -25.39 6.07
N ILE A 130 0.37 -25.92 4.94
CA ILE A 130 1.65 -25.60 4.32
C ILE A 130 1.39 -24.91 2.99
N SER A 131 2.12 -23.85 2.68
CA SER A 131 2.03 -23.13 1.40
C SER A 131 3.14 -23.57 0.44
N ILE A 132 2.77 -24.10 -0.73
CA ILE A 132 3.70 -24.57 -1.75
C ILE A 132 3.73 -23.57 -2.92
N PRO A 133 4.91 -23.07 -3.34
CA PRO A 133 5.00 -22.12 -4.45
C PRO A 133 4.63 -22.79 -5.77
N THR A 134 3.89 -22.07 -6.62
CA THR A 134 3.59 -22.51 -7.99
C THR A 134 4.58 -21.93 -9.00
N ASN A 135 4.40 -22.28 -10.29
CA ASN A 135 5.12 -21.68 -11.41
C ASN A 135 4.50 -20.38 -11.95
N LYS A 136 3.39 -19.92 -11.37
CA LYS A 136 2.71 -18.68 -11.77
C LYS A 136 3.18 -17.52 -10.91
N LEU A 137 3.44 -16.39 -11.55
CA LEU A 137 3.71 -15.14 -10.86
C LEU A 137 2.44 -14.57 -10.22
N ASN A 138 2.61 -13.98 -9.04
CA ASN A 138 1.59 -13.19 -8.38
C ASN A 138 1.59 -11.78 -8.98
N LYS A 139 0.86 -11.60 -10.09
CA LYS A 139 0.80 -10.35 -10.86
C LYS A 139 0.46 -9.12 -10.00
N ARG A 140 -0.50 -9.27 -9.09
CA ARG A 140 -0.91 -8.21 -8.16
C ARG A 140 0.23 -7.82 -7.22
N LYS A 141 0.89 -8.80 -6.59
CA LYS A 141 1.99 -8.54 -5.65
C LYS A 141 3.20 -7.96 -6.38
N ASN A 142 3.55 -8.47 -7.57
CA ASN A 142 4.58 -7.88 -8.43
C ASN A 142 4.32 -6.39 -8.68
N LYS A 143 3.10 -6.04 -9.13
CA LYS A 143 2.72 -4.65 -9.41
C LYS A 143 2.88 -3.74 -8.19
N ILE A 144 2.31 -4.15 -7.05
CA ILE A 144 2.32 -3.32 -5.83
C ILE A 144 3.72 -3.19 -5.24
N ALA A 145 4.54 -4.24 -5.32
CA ALA A 145 5.86 -4.25 -4.70
C ALA A 145 6.96 -3.61 -5.56
N PHE A 146 6.76 -3.45 -6.87
CA PHE A 146 7.83 -3.03 -7.77
C PHE A 146 8.38 -1.63 -7.44
N MET A 147 7.53 -0.60 -7.43
CA MET A 147 7.93 0.77 -7.11
C MET A 147 8.59 0.90 -5.72
N PRO A 148 8.02 0.35 -4.63
CA PRO A 148 8.69 0.30 -3.33
C PRO A 148 10.12 -0.25 -3.38
N ASN A 149 10.30 -1.40 -4.04
CA ASN A 149 11.58 -2.10 -4.06
C ASN A 149 12.61 -1.44 -4.99
N LEU A 150 12.15 -0.69 -5.99
CA LEU A 150 13.03 0.03 -6.90
C LEU A 150 13.66 1.26 -6.23
N ILE A 151 12.93 1.89 -5.30
CA ILE A 151 13.38 3.11 -4.60
C ILE A 151 14.27 2.78 -3.38
N HIS A 152 14.05 1.62 -2.74
CA HIS A 152 14.91 1.14 -1.65
C HIS A 152 16.32 0.77 -2.12
#